data_AF-A0A6P5AFH0-F1
#
_entry.id   AF-A0A6P5AFH0-F1
#
_cell.length_a   1.000
_cell.length_b   1.000
_cell.length_c   1.000
_cell.angle_alpha   90.00
_cell.angle_beta   90.00
_cell.angle_gamma   90.00
#
_symmetry.space_group_name_H-M   'P 1'
#
loop_
_entity.id
_entity.type
_entity.pdbx_description
1 polymer ?
#
loop_
_entity_poly.entity_id
_entity_poly.type
_entity_poly.pdbx_seq_one_letter_code
_entity_poly.pdbx_strand_id
1 'polypeptide(L)'
;MASRLPHQDDVKSAPDLEDVDLTVEHKAKEKVASMDDEPSMLLKVAKLLLAIFIGLVVLACLTASKVSTISLAECLSDARFNRSRVQAPTNSPVTVTAVPVTVPTTSRPIRIFDPCDDEPPEPIVNMLLLVLMIPYGLIFLRCFWITGFSVSFPWPSLLALGVGFIASVAEVFALCLMVIEALSTTRSALGILLMNSIYIVQIVFQLVFEVYKFIRPKEDRPASWKWLLAFLVSTILAIGSFGVIVYFTADLDQNSGWKVPLSVLLLSLAWAPVVQKLQTRRWDATEEGDEESRKDPNEADDDNDDEEEDKEKKFQRTRPDKDARWRSGMITSFLKLLLTPAVVTLYVYTFKIGKAEVMWSWTAWSQINMSHPAINSFLVNIFTSFGAYVFCMFACSICIYHVGFAVPLLLSTVFAYLFAFIVPICEVFIPTEACIADTASYAWGIPAAVCLFLAQLISIWSFLARSPTNVLEKDSKIFWLPGYNNIFLEQWLILSRKTRYNNKKQFKERTKIVKNACVYICSTMYHESEEEMEQLLLSLRGIANDLQDEAKRHFEAHVFFDGGCKQGQPSRWALQLLSLVDKTMRTSSSKCRKPIARLLLWNIVVDTSIYVCLLLKQF
;
A
#
# COMPACT_ATOMS: atom_id res chain seq x y z
N MET A 1 -77.62 12.26 -30.19
CA MET A 1 -77.89 12.79 -28.83
C MET A 1 -76.59 13.47 -28.37
N ALA A 2 -76.30 14.75 -28.64
CA ALA A 2 -76.99 16.01 -28.28
C ALA A 2 -76.95 16.32 -26.77
N SER A 3 -75.99 17.17 -26.35
CA SER A 3 -76.04 18.07 -25.17
C SER A 3 -74.77 18.96 -25.19
N ARG A 4 -74.81 20.18 -25.73
CA ARG A 4 -75.13 21.50 -25.10
C ARG A 4 -74.19 21.92 -23.94
N LEU A 5 -73.63 23.13 -24.15
CA LEU A 5 -72.74 23.99 -23.34
C LEU A 5 -73.33 24.38 -21.96
N PRO A 6 -72.54 25.09 -21.11
CA PRO A 6 -72.58 26.56 -21.15
C PRO A 6 -71.22 27.30 -20.96
N HIS A 7 -71.27 28.56 -21.39
CA HIS A 7 -70.36 29.70 -21.25
C HIS A 7 -70.30 30.27 -19.81
N GLN A 8 -69.15 30.82 -19.38
CA GLN A 8 -68.98 32.01 -18.49
C GLN A 8 -67.47 32.27 -18.28
N ASP A 9 -66.84 33.30 -18.84
CA ASP A 9 -66.75 34.74 -18.47
C ASP A 9 -65.59 35.09 -17.50
N ASP A 10 -64.77 36.03 -17.97
CA ASP A 10 -63.98 37.07 -17.28
C ASP A 10 -63.27 36.80 -15.95
N VAL A 11 -61.93 36.90 -15.91
CA VAL A 11 -61.17 37.57 -14.82
C VAL A 11 -59.77 38.07 -15.29
N LYS A 12 -59.67 39.40 -15.33
CA LYS A 12 -58.57 40.33 -14.94
C LYS A 12 -57.16 40.24 -15.58
N SER A 13 -56.89 41.32 -16.31
CA SER A 13 -55.59 41.96 -16.59
C SER A 13 -54.63 41.98 -15.39
N ALA A 14 -53.41 41.50 -15.64
CA ALA A 14 -52.25 41.65 -14.75
C ALA A 14 -51.67 43.07 -14.84
N PRO A 15 -51.05 43.58 -13.75
CA PRO A 15 -50.47 44.92 -13.71
C PRO A 15 -49.13 44.97 -14.46
N ASP A 16 -48.90 46.10 -15.14
CA ASP A 16 -47.63 46.47 -15.74
C ASP A 16 -46.52 46.44 -14.67
N LEU A 17 -45.49 45.62 -14.92
CA LEU A 17 -44.26 45.62 -14.13
C LEU A 17 -43.40 46.80 -14.59
N GLU A 18 -43.22 47.77 -13.70
CA GLU A 18 -42.24 48.85 -13.86
C GLU A 18 -40.83 48.29 -14.07
N ASP A 19 -40.17 48.77 -15.13
CA ASP A 19 -38.76 48.56 -15.40
C ASP A 19 -37.92 49.12 -14.25
N VAL A 20 -37.39 48.22 -13.42
CA VAL A 20 -36.35 48.53 -12.43
C VAL A 20 -35.03 48.66 -13.18
N ASP A 21 -34.65 49.90 -13.46
CA ASP A 21 -33.40 50.28 -14.11
C ASP A 21 -32.21 50.02 -13.14
N LEU A 22 -31.73 48.77 -13.12
CA LEU A 22 -30.55 48.33 -12.37
C LEU A 22 -29.28 48.83 -13.08
N THR A 23 -28.90 50.06 -12.74
CA THR A 23 -27.59 50.62 -13.10
C THR A 23 -26.49 49.94 -12.28
N VAL A 24 -25.92 48.88 -12.84
CA VAL A 24 -24.71 48.22 -12.31
C VAL A 24 -23.49 49.00 -12.79
N GLU A 25 -22.84 49.74 -11.89
CA GLU A 25 -21.52 50.35 -12.13
C GLU A 25 -20.48 49.25 -12.39
N HIS A 26 -20.14 49.04 -13.67
CA HIS A 26 -19.02 48.19 -14.06
C HIS A 26 -17.68 48.88 -13.71
N LYS A 27 -17.12 48.55 -12.55
CA LYS A 27 -15.69 48.74 -12.29
C LYS A 27 -14.90 47.77 -13.16
N ALA A 28 -14.22 48.32 -14.17
CA ALA A 28 -13.31 47.61 -15.06
C ALA A 28 -12.25 46.83 -14.26
N LYS A 29 -12.32 45.50 -14.30
CA LYS A 29 -11.27 44.60 -13.79
C LYS A 29 -10.31 44.24 -14.92
N GLU A 30 -9.29 45.09 -15.03
CA GLU A 30 -7.88 44.76 -15.10
C GLU A 30 -7.47 43.29 -15.38
N LYS A 31 -6.83 43.10 -16.55
CA LYS A 31 -5.85 42.06 -16.94
C LYS A 31 -5.91 40.73 -16.17
N VAL A 32 -6.65 39.76 -16.74
CA VAL A 32 -6.49 38.34 -16.41
C VAL A 32 -5.19 37.85 -17.05
N ALA A 33 -4.12 37.91 -16.26
CA ALA A 33 -2.91 37.14 -16.50
C ALA A 33 -3.29 35.65 -16.50
N SER A 34 -2.69 34.87 -17.38
CA SER A 34 -2.69 33.41 -17.36
C SER A 34 -2.03 32.93 -16.06
N MET A 35 -2.79 32.91 -14.97
CA MET A 35 -2.43 32.18 -13.77
C MET A 35 -2.72 30.71 -14.09
N ASP A 36 -1.66 30.00 -14.48
CA ASP A 36 -1.46 28.67 -13.90
C ASP A 36 -1.66 28.85 -12.40
N ASP A 37 -2.87 28.58 -11.92
CA ASP A 37 -3.15 28.52 -10.49
C ASP A 37 -2.40 27.31 -9.97
N GLU A 38 -1.09 27.48 -9.80
CA GLU A 38 -0.28 26.67 -8.92
C GLU A 38 -1.13 26.49 -7.67
N PRO A 39 -1.36 25.24 -7.24
CA PRO A 39 -2.20 24.99 -6.08
C PRO A 39 -1.69 25.90 -4.98
N SER A 40 -2.62 26.71 -4.44
CA SER A 40 -2.29 27.79 -3.52
C SER A 40 -1.20 27.32 -2.57
N MET A 41 -0.19 28.15 -2.33
CA MET A 41 0.95 27.77 -1.48
C MET A 41 0.47 27.15 -0.15
N LEU A 42 -0.68 27.61 0.36
CA LEU A 42 -1.40 27.03 1.49
C LEU A 42 -1.78 25.55 1.32
N LEU A 43 -2.31 25.12 0.17
CA LEU A 43 -2.62 23.71 -0.10
C LEU A 43 -1.35 22.84 -0.19
N LYS A 44 -0.28 23.35 -0.82
CA LYS A 44 1.02 22.65 -0.87
C LYS A 44 1.58 22.45 0.54
N VAL A 45 1.53 23.50 1.38
CA VAL A 45 1.96 23.46 2.78
C VAL A 45 1.07 22.52 3.61
N ALA A 46 -0.25 22.61 3.48
CA ALA A 46 -1.19 21.74 4.19
C ALA A 46 -0.97 20.26 3.84
N LYS A 47 -0.74 19.95 2.56
CA LYS A 47 -0.40 18.59 2.11
C LYS A 47 0.92 18.10 2.71
N LEU A 48 1.94 18.95 2.78
CA LEU A 48 3.23 18.61 3.40
C LEU A 48 3.07 18.37 4.90
N LEU A 49 2.36 19.24 5.62
CA LEU A 49 2.08 19.09 7.05
C LEU A 49 1.31 17.80 7.34
N LEU A 50 0.27 17.52 6.56
CA LEU A 50 -0.47 16.26 6.64
C LEU A 50 0.44 15.05 6.38
N ALA A 51 1.33 15.15 5.39
CA ALA A 51 2.28 14.08 5.08
C ALA A 51 3.27 13.82 6.21
N ILE A 52 3.79 14.88 6.84
CA ILE A 52 4.68 14.80 8.00
C ILE A 52 3.92 14.20 9.19
N PHE A 53 2.71 14.66 9.47
CA PHE A 53 1.88 14.14 10.57
C PHE A 53 1.62 12.64 10.40
N ILE A 54 1.14 12.21 9.23
CA ILE A 54 0.92 10.79 8.93
C ILE A 54 2.24 10.01 9.03
N GLY A 55 3.34 10.58 8.53
CA GLY A 55 4.66 9.97 8.62
C GLY A 55 5.11 9.73 10.07
N LEU A 56 4.91 10.71 10.96
CA LEU A 56 5.25 10.60 12.38
C LEU A 56 4.37 9.57 13.10
N VAL A 57 3.06 9.54 12.81
CA VAL A 57 2.15 8.53 13.37
C VAL A 57 2.54 7.13 12.92
N VAL A 58 2.80 6.92 11.63
CA VAL A 58 3.26 5.63 11.09
C VAL A 58 4.58 5.24 11.74
N LEU A 59 5.53 6.16 11.87
CA LEU A 59 6.83 5.91 12.49
C LEU A 59 6.66 5.47 13.95
N ALA A 60 5.89 6.21 14.75
CA ALA A 60 5.63 5.88 16.14
C ALA A 60 4.95 4.51 16.29
N CYS A 61 3.94 4.23 15.47
CA CYS A 61 3.26 2.94 15.47
C CYS A 61 4.19 1.78 15.09
N LEU A 62 5.02 1.93 14.05
CA LEU A 62 5.98 0.90 13.65
C LEU A 62 7.04 0.65 14.73
N THR A 63 7.60 1.71 15.31
CA THR A 63 8.58 1.60 16.38
C THR A 63 7.98 0.94 17.62
N ALA A 64 6.79 1.35 18.05
CA ALA A 64 6.09 0.74 19.18
C ALA A 64 5.74 -0.74 18.94
N SER A 65 5.31 -1.09 17.72
CA SER A 65 5.03 -2.47 17.34
C SER A 65 6.30 -3.35 17.39
N LYS A 66 7.45 -2.86 16.89
CA LYS A 66 8.72 -3.60 16.99
C LYS A 66 9.17 -3.78 18.44
N VAL A 67 9.19 -2.71 19.23
CA VAL A 67 9.63 -2.75 20.63
C VAL A 67 8.73 -3.66 21.47
N SER A 68 7.41 -3.59 21.28
CA SER A 68 6.47 -4.49 21.97
C SER A 68 6.64 -5.96 21.56
N THR A 69 6.97 -6.25 20.29
CA THR A 69 7.30 -7.61 19.84
C THR A 69 8.50 -8.18 20.60
N ILE A 70 9.56 -7.37 20.72
CA ILE A 70 10.79 -7.75 21.42
C ILE A 70 10.51 -7.94 22.90
N SER A 71 9.77 -7.02 23.54
CA SER A 71 9.36 -7.15 24.93
C SER A 71 8.57 -8.45 25.19
N LEU A 72 7.67 -8.86 24.29
CA LEU A 72 6.95 -10.15 24.42
C LEU A 72 7.90 -11.35 24.29
N ALA A 73 8.86 -11.28 23.37
CA ALA A 73 9.83 -12.36 23.16
C ALA A 73 10.79 -12.51 24.36
N GLU A 74 11.17 -11.40 24.98
CA GLU A 74 12.00 -11.39 26.19
C GLU A 74 11.24 -11.87 27.42
N CYS A 75 10.01 -11.42 27.61
CA CYS A 75 9.12 -11.95 28.64
C CYS A 75 8.96 -13.49 28.52
N LEU A 76 8.89 -14.02 27.29
CA LEU A 76 8.91 -15.46 27.05
C LEU A 76 10.25 -16.11 27.43
N SER A 77 11.37 -15.44 27.13
CA SER A 77 12.71 -15.89 27.47
C SER A 77 12.88 -16.03 28.99
N ASP A 78 12.50 -14.99 29.74
CA ASP A 78 12.61 -14.92 31.20
C ASP A 78 11.79 -16.05 31.85
N ALA A 79 10.51 -16.18 31.44
CA ALA A 79 9.63 -17.25 31.90
C ALA A 79 10.16 -18.66 31.59
N ARG A 80 10.86 -18.84 30.45
CA ARG A 80 11.45 -20.12 30.04
C ARG A 80 12.69 -20.49 30.86
N PHE A 81 13.62 -19.55 31.04
CA PHE A 81 14.93 -19.85 31.63
C PHE A 81 14.91 -19.82 33.16
N ASN A 82 14.11 -18.96 33.80
CA ASN A 82 14.04 -18.90 35.27
C ASN A 82 13.44 -20.18 35.87
N ARG A 83 12.43 -20.76 35.21
CA ARG A 83 11.83 -22.04 35.63
C ARG A 83 12.84 -23.19 35.65
N SER A 84 13.79 -23.19 34.72
CA SER A 84 14.84 -24.21 34.64
C SER A 84 15.83 -24.14 35.80
N ARG A 85 16.06 -22.93 36.37
CA ARG A 85 16.93 -22.76 37.55
C ARG A 85 16.27 -23.25 38.84
N VAL A 86 14.98 -22.97 39.04
CA VAL A 86 14.25 -23.32 40.28
C VAL A 86 14.06 -24.83 40.43
N GLN A 87 13.99 -25.58 39.32
CA GLN A 87 13.79 -27.04 39.38
C GLN A 87 15.09 -27.84 39.55
N ALA A 88 16.26 -27.22 39.63
CA ALA A 88 17.50 -27.94 39.93
C ALA A 88 17.44 -28.43 41.41
N PRO A 89 17.36 -29.76 41.65
CA PRO A 89 17.17 -30.31 43.00
C PRO A 89 18.41 -29.99 43.84
N THR A 90 18.28 -28.97 44.69
CA THR A 90 19.26 -28.62 45.70
C THR A 90 19.16 -29.66 46.82
N ASN A 91 19.82 -30.80 46.64
CA ASN A 91 19.96 -31.84 47.67
C ASN A 91 20.89 -31.40 48.83
N SER A 92 21.07 -30.10 49.04
CA SER A 92 21.88 -29.53 50.11
C SER A 92 20.96 -28.77 51.06
N PRO A 93 20.80 -29.21 52.33
CA PRO A 93 20.05 -28.47 53.34
C PRO A 93 20.84 -27.19 53.67
N VAL A 94 20.58 -26.11 52.95
CA VAL A 94 21.10 -24.79 53.28
C VAL A 94 20.16 -24.17 54.30
N THR A 95 20.59 -24.15 55.55
CA THR A 95 19.95 -23.41 56.65
C THR A 95 20.07 -21.91 56.34
N VAL A 96 19.09 -21.34 55.64
CA VAL A 96 19.04 -19.90 55.36
C VAL A 96 18.59 -19.17 56.63
N THR A 97 19.54 -18.62 57.38
CA THR A 97 19.29 -17.64 58.43
C THR A 97 18.81 -16.34 57.77
N ALA A 98 17.49 -16.14 57.75
CA ALA A 98 16.87 -14.92 57.23
C ALA A 98 17.25 -13.73 58.12
N VAL A 99 18.12 -12.84 57.63
CA VAL A 99 18.33 -11.51 58.21
C VAL A 99 17.39 -10.54 57.47
N PRO A 100 16.43 -9.90 58.15
CA PRO A 100 15.53 -8.95 57.53
C PRO A 100 16.30 -7.66 57.21
N VAL A 101 16.64 -7.46 55.94
CA VAL A 101 17.18 -6.19 55.46
C VAL A 101 16.01 -5.30 55.04
N THR A 102 15.64 -4.37 55.92
CA THR A 102 14.73 -3.26 55.60
C THR A 102 15.42 -2.28 54.66
N VAL A 103 15.18 -2.42 53.34
CA VAL A 103 15.59 -1.42 52.35
C VAL A 103 14.51 -0.32 52.28
N PRO A 104 14.88 0.97 52.42
CA PRO A 104 13.94 2.07 52.40
C PRO A 104 13.26 2.22 51.04
N THR A 105 11.95 2.46 51.07
CA THR A 105 11.05 2.59 49.93
C THR A 105 11.24 3.94 49.25
N THR A 106 12.28 4.07 48.42
CA THR A 106 12.41 5.18 47.47
C THR A 106 11.41 4.99 46.31
N SER A 107 10.79 6.08 45.87
CA SER A 107 9.80 6.13 44.79
C SER A 107 10.20 5.28 43.59
N ARG A 108 9.46 4.20 43.31
CA ARG A 108 9.69 3.37 42.12
C ARG A 108 9.46 4.22 40.86
N PRO A 109 10.41 4.23 39.90
CA PRO A 109 10.20 4.88 38.61
C PRO A 109 8.98 4.29 37.90
N ILE A 110 8.24 5.11 37.16
CA ILE A 110 7.08 4.67 36.36
C ILE A 110 7.59 3.73 35.27
N ARG A 111 7.30 2.44 35.40
CA ARG A 111 7.55 1.43 34.37
C ARG A 111 6.23 1.12 33.67
N ILE A 112 6.24 1.07 32.33
CA ILE A 112 5.05 0.67 31.56
C ILE A 112 4.98 -0.87 31.44
N PHE A 113 6.12 -1.55 31.59
CA PHE A 113 6.26 -2.99 31.47
C PHE A 113 6.94 -3.59 32.70
N ASP A 114 6.29 -4.58 33.28
CA ASP A 114 6.79 -5.34 34.42
C ASP A 114 7.54 -6.60 33.94
N PRO A 115 8.57 -7.07 34.68
CA PRO A 115 9.28 -8.32 34.36
C PRO A 115 8.38 -9.56 34.52
N CYS A 116 8.73 -10.65 33.84
CA CYS A 116 7.90 -11.87 33.73
C CYS A 116 8.44 -13.08 34.50
N ASP A 117 9.29 -12.88 35.51
CA ASP A 117 10.11 -13.94 36.11
C ASP A 117 9.30 -15.08 36.77
N ASP A 118 8.12 -14.76 37.29
CA ASP A 118 7.27 -15.71 38.05
C ASP A 118 6.11 -16.27 37.22
N GLU A 119 5.92 -15.79 35.99
CA GLU A 119 4.77 -16.17 35.17
C GLU A 119 5.02 -17.47 34.38
N PRO A 120 4.00 -18.32 34.20
CA PRO A 120 4.10 -19.46 33.31
C PRO A 120 4.37 -18.99 31.86
N PRO A 121 5.18 -19.69 31.06
CA PRO A 121 5.40 -19.33 29.66
C PRO A 121 4.16 -19.53 28.79
N GLU A 122 3.21 -20.37 29.20
CA GLU A 122 2.05 -20.75 28.39
C GLU A 122 1.12 -19.57 27.99
N PRO A 123 0.70 -18.66 28.89
CA PRO A 123 -0.06 -17.46 28.51
C PRO A 123 0.70 -16.53 27.55
N ILE A 124 2.01 -16.36 27.73
CA ILE A 124 2.83 -15.51 26.86
C ILE A 124 2.90 -16.10 25.45
N VAL A 125 3.08 -17.42 25.32
CA VAL A 125 3.01 -18.11 24.03
C VAL A 125 1.63 -17.93 23.39
N ASN A 126 0.54 -18.00 24.16
CA ASN A 126 -0.82 -17.76 23.65
C ASN A 126 -1.00 -16.30 23.17
N MET A 127 -0.43 -15.31 23.86
CA MET A 127 -0.42 -13.91 23.40
C MET A 127 0.34 -13.78 22.06
N LEU A 128 1.52 -14.40 21.92
CA LEU A 128 2.29 -14.42 20.67
C LEU A 128 1.53 -15.15 19.54
N LEU A 129 0.83 -16.24 19.85
CA LEU A 129 -0.06 -16.93 18.92
C LEU A 129 -1.16 -15.98 18.41
N LEU A 130 -1.80 -15.22 19.30
CA LEU A 130 -2.81 -14.22 18.92
C LEU A 130 -2.21 -13.09 18.08
N VAL A 131 -1.00 -12.61 18.41
CA VAL A 131 -0.26 -11.62 17.61
C VAL A 131 -0.06 -12.10 16.17
N LEU A 132 0.24 -13.38 15.97
CA LEU A 132 0.38 -13.97 14.65
C LEU A 132 -0.98 -14.18 13.95
N MET A 133 -2.00 -14.62 14.67
CA MET A 133 -3.30 -15.01 14.07
C MET A 133 -4.21 -13.83 13.74
N ILE A 134 -4.24 -12.77 14.55
CA ILE A 134 -5.17 -11.64 14.38
C ILE A 134 -5.08 -11.00 12.98
N PRO A 135 -3.88 -10.70 12.42
CA PRO A 135 -3.77 -10.17 11.07
C PRO A 135 -4.34 -11.11 10.01
N TYR A 136 -4.08 -12.42 10.13
CA TYR A 136 -4.64 -13.40 9.20
C TYR A 136 -6.17 -13.48 9.31
N GLY A 137 -6.71 -13.37 10.53
CA GLY A 137 -8.15 -13.29 10.80
C GLY A 137 -8.80 -12.08 10.14
N LEU A 138 -8.25 -10.89 10.37
CA LEU A 138 -8.77 -9.65 9.79
C LEU A 138 -8.71 -9.66 8.27
N ILE A 139 -7.63 -10.18 7.68
CA ILE A 139 -7.47 -10.26 6.24
C ILE A 139 -8.37 -11.32 5.63
N PHE A 140 -8.54 -12.47 6.29
CA PHE A 140 -9.51 -13.48 5.89
C PHE A 140 -10.93 -12.90 5.85
N LEU A 141 -11.36 -12.24 6.94
CA LEU A 141 -12.68 -11.59 7.02
C LEU A 141 -12.85 -10.51 5.94
N ARG A 142 -11.83 -9.68 5.72
CA ARG A 142 -11.86 -8.65 4.66
C ARG A 142 -11.98 -9.28 3.27
N CYS A 143 -11.20 -10.32 2.97
CA CYS A 143 -11.26 -10.99 1.67
C CYS A 143 -12.57 -11.73 1.47
N PHE A 144 -13.06 -12.40 2.51
CA PHE A 144 -14.36 -13.07 2.52
C PHE A 144 -15.50 -12.07 2.31
N TRP A 145 -15.47 -10.91 2.97
CA TRP A 145 -16.48 -9.86 2.75
C TRP A 145 -16.52 -9.36 1.30
N ILE A 146 -15.34 -9.13 0.71
CA ILE A 146 -15.23 -8.63 -0.66
C ILE A 146 -15.61 -9.70 -1.69
N THR A 147 -15.23 -10.95 -1.47
CA THR A 147 -15.37 -12.02 -2.49
C THR A 147 -16.53 -12.98 -2.26
N GLY A 148 -16.91 -13.24 -1.01
CA GLY A 148 -17.87 -14.29 -0.64
C GLY A 148 -19.25 -14.08 -1.27
N PHE A 149 -19.64 -12.83 -1.47
CA PHE A 149 -20.93 -12.46 -2.06
C PHE A 149 -20.85 -12.06 -3.53
N SER A 150 -19.66 -12.07 -4.14
CA SER A 150 -19.50 -11.58 -5.51
C SER A 150 -18.95 -12.67 -6.45
N VAL A 151 -19.80 -13.05 -7.41
CA VAL A 151 -19.46 -13.98 -8.51
C VAL A 151 -18.36 -13.42 -9.42
N SER A 152 -18.11 -12.11 -9.33
CA SER A 152 -17.32 -11.36 -10.29
C SER A 152 -15.79 -11.48 -10.16
N PHE A 153 -15.27 -12.14 -9.12
CA PHE A 153 -13.83 -12.36 -8.95
C PHE A 153 -13.42 -13.74 -9.48
N PRO A 154 -12.32 -13.87 -10.24
CA PRO A 154 -11.88 -15.16 -10.74
C PRO A 154 -11.17 -15.98 -9.64
N TRP A 155 -11.22 -17.31 -9.79
CA TRP A 155 -10.44 -18.23 -8.95
C TRP A 155 -8.96 -18.26 -9.38
N PRO A 156 -8.03 -18.47 -8.41
CA PRO A 156 -6.62 -18.71 -8.73
C PRO A 156 -6.44 -20.05 -9.46
N SER A 157 -5.39 -20.16 -10.28
CA SER A 157 -5.03 -21.43 -10.92
C SER A 157 -4.58 -22.50 -9.91
N LEU A 158 -4.59 -23.79 -10.29
CA LEU A 158 -4.10 -24.87 -9.41
C LEU A 158 -2.63 -24.64 -9.00
N LEU A 159 -1.81 -24.17 -9.94
CA LEU A 159 -0.43 -23.78 -9.65
C LEU A 159 -0.35 -22.64 -8.63
N ALA A 160 -1.18 -21.60 -8.80
CA ALA A 160 -1.24 -20.48 -7.86
C ALA A 160 -1.67 -20.93 -6.45
N LEU A 161 -2.62 -21.86 -6.36
CA LEU A 161 -3.04 -22.49 -5.11
C LEU A 161 -1.91 -23.30 -4.46
N GLY A 162 -1.20 -24.14 -5.23
CA GLY A 162 -0.06 -24.91 -4.73
C GLY A 162 1.08 -24.03 -4.22
N VAL A 163 1.44 -22.98 -4.97
CA VAL A 163 2.44 -21.97 -4.54
C VAL A 163 1.93 -21.19 -3.32
N GLY A 164 0.63 -20.88 -3.27
CA GLY A 164 -0.05 -20.28 -2.12
C GLY A 164 0.09 -21.12 -0.85
N PHE A 165 -0.12 -22.42 -0.97
CA PHE A 165 0.01 -23.39 0.11
C PHE A 165 1.45 -23.49 0.62
N ILE A 166 2.42 -23.75 -0.27
CA ILE A 166 3.84 -23.89 0.10
C ILE A 166 4.37 -22.61 0.77
N ALA A 167 4.05 -21.44 0.23
CA ALA A 167 4.48 -20.18 0.82
C ALA A 167 3.82 -19.92 2.19
N SER A 168 2.56 -20.32 2.37
CA SER A 168 1.87 -20.17 3.67
C SER A 168 2.49 -21.07 4.73
N VAL A 169 2.84 -22.32 4.38
CA VAL A 169 3.58 -23.23 5.26
C VAL A 169 4.94 -22.62 5.61
N ALA A 170 5.73 -22.23 4.61
CA ALA A 170 7.05 -21.63 4.83
C ALA A 170 6.97 -20.37 5.70
N GLU A 171 6.00 -19.48 5.46
CA GLU A 171 5.79 -18.25 6.23
C GLU A 171 5.43 -18.55 7.69
N VAL A 172 4.48 -19.44 7.95
CA VAL A 172 4.07 -19.77 9.33
C VAL A 172 5.20 -20.43 10.11
N PHE A 173 5.89 -21.41 9.52
CA PHE A 173 7.05 -22.05 10.15
C PHE A 173 8.16 -21.02 10.44
N ALA A 174 8.48 -20.18 9.47
CA ALA A 174 9.51 -19.16 9.63
C ALA A 174 9.17 -18.13 10.70
N LEU A 175 7.93 -17.62 10.72
CA LEU A 175 7.48 -16.64 11.70
C LEU A 175 7.44 -17.23 13.11
N CYS A 176 6.90 -18.44 13.28
CA CYS A 176 6.89 -19.08 14.59
C CYS A 176 8.32 -19.35 15.07
N LEU A 177 9.22 -19.79 14.19
CA LEU A 177 10.62 -20.09 14.55
C LEU A 177 11.36 -18.81 14.90
N MET A 178 11.12 -17.75 14.13
CA MET A 178 11.70 -16.44 14.39
C MET A 178 11.24 -15.87 15.73
N VAL A 179 9.96 -15.95 16.04
CA VAL A 179 9.38 -15.27 17.21
C VAL A 179 9.57 -16.05 18.50
N ILE A 180 9.31 -17.36 18.46
CA ILE A 180 9.31 -18.20 19.64
C ILE A 180 10.72 -18.61 20.03
N GLU A 181 11.61 -18.81 19.05
CA GLU A 181 12.98 -19.27 19.32
C GLU A 181 14.01 -18.18 19.05
N ALA A 182 14.07 -17.63 17.83
CA ALA A 182 15.15 -16.70 17.52
C ALA A 182 15.09 -15.42 18.36
N LEU A 183 13.93 -14.75 18.41
CA LEU A 183 13.77 -13.50 19.14
C LEU A 183 13.81 -13.69 20.67
N SER A 184 13.34 -14.83 21.20
CA SER A 184 13.42 -15.09 22.65
C SER A 184 14.84 -15.43 23.10
N THR A 185 15.67 -16.01 22.23
CA THR A 185 17.08 -16.30 22.55
C THR A 185 18.02 -15.13 22.30
N THR A 186 17.64 -14.18 21.44
CA THR A 186 18.47 -13.00 21.14
C THR A 186 18.18 -11.85 22.09
N ARG A 187 19.22 -11.12 22.51
CA ARG A 187 19.07 -9.84 23.23
C ARG A 187 18.31 -8.81 22.37
N SER A 188 17.56 -7.90 23.01
CA SER A 188 16.65 -6.92 22.36
C SER A 188 17.25 -6.21 21.15
N ALA A 189 18.43 -5.61 21.31
CA ALA A 189 19.08 -4.86 20.24
C ALA A 189 19.43 -5.74 19.03
N LEU A 190 19.94 -6.95 19.26
CA LEU A 190 20.23 -7.91 18.20
C LEU A 190 18.93 -8.44 17.58
N GLY A 191 17.88 -8.64 18.38
CA GLY A 191 16.54 -8.98 17.91
C GLY A 191 16.00 -7.97 16.90
N ILE A 192 16.13 -6.67 17.19
CA ILE A 192 15.71 -5.60 16.25
C ILE A 192 16.50 -5.65 14.93
N LEU A 193 17.82 -5.88 14.98
CA LEU A 193 18.64 -6.04 13.77
C LEU A 193 18.29 -7.31 13.01
N LEU A 194 18.03 -8.40 13.74
CA LEU A 194 17.62 -9.68 13.19
C LEU A 194 16.30 -9.54 12.44
N MET A 195 15.33 -8.78 12.97
CA MET A 195 14.06 -8.53 12.29
C MET A 195 14.25 -7.89 10.90
N ASN A 196 15.33 -7.16 10.75
CA ASN A 196 15.70 -6.41 9.57
C ASN A 196 16.49 -7.22 8.53
N SER A 197 17.03 -8.37 8.94
CA SER A 197 17.78 -9.27 8.06
C SER A 197 16.93 -9.93 6.96
N ILE A 198 15.60 -9.90 7.05
CA ILE A 198 14.67 -10.49 6.06
C ILE A 198 14.88 -9.92 4.64
N TYR A 199 15.42 -8.71 4.52
CA TYR A 199 15.71 -8.12 3.21
C TYR A 199 16.92 -8.73 2.49
N ILE A 200 17.81 -9.47 3.17
CA ILE A 200 19.07 -9.95 2.58
C ILE A 200 18.83 -10.78 1.33
N VAL A 201 17.97 -11.80 1.42
CA VAL A 201 17.68 -12.68 0.28
C VAL A 201 17.05 -11.89 -0.87
N GLN A 202 16.26 -10.87 -0.57
CA GLN A 202 15.64 -10.01 -1.58
C GLN A 202 16.68 -9.11 -2.26
N ILE A 203 17.63 -8.56 -1.49
CA ILE A 203 18.78 -7.81 -2.00
C ILE A 203 19.62 -8.69 -2.92
N VAL A 204 19.93 -9.92 -2.49
CA VAL A 204 20.67 -10.92 -3.29
C VAL A 204 19.91 -11.26 -4.57
N PHE A 205 18.60 -11.49 -4.48
CA PHE A 205 17.78 -11.78 -5.65
C PHE A 205 17.77 -10.63 -6.66
N GLN A 206 17.71 -9.37 -6.20
CA GLN A 206 17.82 -8.20 -7.07
C GLN A 206 19.21 -8.10 -7.71
N LEU A 207 20.28 -8.39 -6.96
CA LEU A 207 21.63 -8.45 -7.52
C LEU A 207 21.72 -9.50 -8.62
N VAL A 208 21.26 -10.73 -8.37
CA VAL A 208 21.23 -11.81 -9.37
C VAL A 208 20.44 -11.40 -10.61
N PHE A 209 19.31 -10.73 -10.42
CA PHE A 209 18.49 -10.24 -11.52
C PHE A 209 19.19 -9.17 -12.37
N GLU A 210 19.87 -8.20 -11.75
CA GLU A 210 20.65 -7.18 -12.48
C GLU A 210 21.88 -7.77 -13.17
N VAL A 211 22.56 -8.76 -12.56
CA VAL A 211 23.65 -9.52 -13.19
C VAL A 211 23.13 -10.27 -14.42
N TYR A 212 22.01 -10.99 -14.28
CA TYR A 212 21.39 -11.71 -15.41
C TYR A 212 21.03 -10.76 -16.55
N LYS A 213 20.50 -9.58 -16.24
CA LYS A 213 20.19 -8.53 -17.22
C LYS A 213 21.46 -8.00 -17.91
N PHE A 214 22.57 -7.90 -17.17
CA PHE A 214 23.85 -7.47 -17.73
C PHE A 214 24.43 -8.51 -18.70
N ILE A 215 24.31 -9.81 -18.37
CA ILE A 215 24.80 -10.92 -19.21
C ILE A 215 23.91 -11.10 -20.45
N ARG A 216 22.60 -10.93 -20.33
CA ARG A 216 21.64 -11.05 -21.42
C ARG A 216 20.90 -9.73 -21.63
N PRO A 217 21.55 -8.72 -22.21
CA PRO A 217 20.91 -7.45 -22.51
C PRO A 217 19.76 -7.72 -23.48
N LYS A 218 18.55 -7.31 -23.10
CA LYS A 218 17.42 -7.22 -24.02
C LYS A 218 17.37 -5.79 -24.55
N GLU A 219 17.14 -5.65 -25.84
CA GLU A 219 17.12 -4.39 -26.59
C GLU A 219 16.28 -3.29 -25.92
N ASP A 220 15.13 -3.67 -25.35
CA ASP A 220 14.24 -2.79 -24.58
C ASP A 220 14.83 -2.18 -23.28
N ARG A 221 16.01 -2.62 -22.82
CA ARG A 221 16.52 -2.30 -21.48
C ARG A 221 18.05 -2.27 -21.41
N PRO A 222 18.69 -1.10 -21.56
CA PRO A 222 20.11 -0.99 -21.25
C PRO A 222 20.33 -1.38 -19.78
N ALA A 223 21.29 -2.27 -19.56
CA ALA A 223 21.78 -2.56 -18.22
C ALA A 223 22.42 -1.28 -17.68
N SER A 224 22.08 -0.91 -16.44
CA SER A 224 22.58 0.31 -15.84
C SER A 224 23.55 -0.08 -14.74
N TRP A 225 24.83 0.17 -14.99
CA TRP A 225 25.92 -0.15 -14.07
C TRP A 225 25.70 0.43 -12.67
N LYS A 226 25.09 1.63 -12.58
CA LYS A 226 24.78 2.30 -11.31
C LYS A 226 23.95 1.42 -10.38
N TRP A 227 22.92 0.75 -10.92
CA TRP A 227 22.07 -0.14 -10.11
C TRP A 227 22.77 -1.43 -9.74
N LEU A 228 23.54 -2.01 -10.68
CA LEU A 228 24.34 -3.21 -10.39
C LEU A 228 25.30 -2.96 -9.23
N LEU A 229 26.05 -1.85 -9.28
CA LEU A 229 26.97 -1.45 -8.22
C LEU A 229 26.24 -1.21 -6.89
N ALA A 230 25.10 -0.52 -6.92
CA ALA A 230 24.31 -0.25 -5.71
C ALA A 230 23.83 -1.55 -5.03
N PHE A 231 23.31 -2.51 -5.80
CA PHE A 231 22.89 -3.81 -5.24
C PHE A 231 24.08 -4.69 -4.83
N LEU A 232 25.22 -4.58 -5.50
CA LEU A 232 26.44 -5.29 -5.11
C LEU A 232 26.94 -4.82 -3.73
N VAL A 233 27.07 -3.50 -3.55
CA VAL A 233 27.49 -2.89 -2.27
C VAL A 233 26.47 -3.23 -1.18
N SER A 234 25.16 -3.06 -1.46
CA SER A 234 24.09 -3.42 -0.53
C SER A 234 24.15 -4.89 -0.12
N THR A 235 24.45 -5.81 -1.05
CA THR A 235 24.58 -7.25 -0.77
C THR A 235 25.74 -7.55 0.16
N ILE A 236 26.93 -6.97 -0.10
CA ILE A 236 28.12 -7.17 0.75
C ILE A 236 27.85 -6.67 2.18
N LEU A 237 27.28 -5.48 2.31
CA LEU A 237 26.92 -4.90 3.61
C LEU A 237 25.88 -5.75 4.35
N ALA A 238 24.84 -6.23 3.64
CA ALA A 238 23.78 -7.02 4.22
C ALA A 238 24.26 -8.41 4.68
N ILE A 239 25.03 -9.12 3.85
CA ILE A 239 25.58 -10.45 4.18
C ILE A 239 26.60 -10.34 5.31
N GLY A 240 27.49 -9.34 5.28
CA GLY A 240 28.47 -9.12 6.34
C GLY A 240 27.80 -8.85 7.69
N SER A 241 26.82 -7.94 7.72
CA SER A 241 26.07 -7.62 8.94
C SER A 241 25.30 -8.83 9.46
N PHE A 242 24.70 -9.61 8.57
CA PHE A 242 23.99 -10.83 8.94
C PHE A 242 24.90 -11.91 9.51
N GLY A 243 26.07 -12.12 8.90
CA GLY A 243 27.07 -13.05 9.42
C GLY A 243 27.48 -12.71 10.84
N VAL A 244 27.66 -11.41 11.14
CA VAL A 244 27.94 -10.92 12.51
C VAL A 244 26.76 -11.21 13.45
N ILE A 245 25.51 -10.93 13.06
CA ILE A 245 24.32 -11.20 13.88
C ILE A 245 24.18 -12.71 14.16
N VAL A 246 24.35 -13.56 13.15
CA VAL A 246 24.28 -15.02 13.29
C VAL A 246 25.41 -15.52 14.19
N TYR A 247 26.62 -15.00 14.04
CA TYR A 247 27.76 -15.35 14.89
C TYR A 247 27.48 -15.07 16.36
N PHE A 248 27.02 -13.86 16.70
CA PHE A 248 26.68 -13.53 18.09
C PHE A 248 25.48 -14.32 18.62
N THR A 249 24.50 -14.62 17.77
CA THR A 249 23.36 -15.45 18.20
C THR A 249 23.79 -16.90 18.45
N ALA A 250 24.71 -17.44 17.65
CA ALA A 250 25.25 -18.78 17.82
C ALA A 250 26.18 -18.89 19.04
N ASP A 251 26.87 -17.81 19.40
CA ASP A 251 27.71 -17.74 20.60
C ASP A 251 26.85 -17.79 21.89
N LEU A 252 25.67 -17.17 21.87
CA LEU A 252 24.72 -17.21 23.00
C LEU A 252 24.10 -18.60 23.19
N ASP A 253 23.80 -19.31 22.11
CA ASP A 253 23.27 -20.67 22.15
C ASP A 253 23.78 -21.49 20.96
N GLN A 254 24.73 -22.39 21.24
CA GLN A 254 25.37 -23.26 20.24
C GLN A 254 24.37 -24.07 19.41
N ASN A 255 23.19 -24.40 19.97
CA ASN A 255 22.17 -25.18 19.28
C ASN A 255 21.20 -24.34 18.45
N SER A 256 21.24 -23.00 18.58
CA SER A 256 20.31 -22.08 17.92
C SER A 256 20.86 -21.40 16.66
N GLY A 257 22.16 -21.55 16.37
CA GLY A 257 22.82 -20.86 15.24
C GLY A 257 22.17 -21.08 13.87
N TRP A 258 21.50 -22.23 13.63
CA TRP A 258 20.81 -22.52 12.36
C TRP A 258 19.36 -22.00 12.29
N LYS A 259 18.72 -21.75 13.45
CA LYS A 259 17.31 -21.35 13.52
C LYS A 259 17.08 -19.97 12.88
N VAL A 260 18.02 -19.06 13.10
CA VAL A 260 18.03 -17.71 12.52
C VAL A 260 18.15 -17.74 10.99
N PRO A 261 19.22 -18.31 10.38
CA PRO A 261 19.33 -18.41 8.92
C PRO A 261 18.14 -19.09 8.27
N LEU A 262 17.64 -20.17 8.86
CA LEU A 262 16.51 -20.90 8.29
C LEU A 262 15.23 -20.06 8.28
N SER A 263 14.90 -19.41 9.40
CA SER A 263 13.70 -18.55 9.48
C SER A 263 13.79 -17.37 8.52
N VAL A 264 14.94 -16.68 8.45
CA VAL A 264 15.16 -15.59 7.48
C VAL A 264 14.98 -16.09 6.05
N LEU A 265 15.62 -17.20 5.68
CA LEU A 265 15.55 -17.76 4.33
C LEU A 265 14.11 -18.12 3.94
N LEU A 266 13.41 -18.89 4.79
CA LEU A 266 12.04 -19.32 4.53
C LEU A 266 11.08 -18.13 4.41
N LEU A 267 11.22 -17.13 5.29
CA LEU A 267 10.37 -15.94 5.26
C LEU A 267 10.63 -15.09 4.03
N SER A 268 11.89 -14.87 3.68
CA SER A 268 12.25 -14.13 2.47
C SER A 268 11.77 -14.85 1.21
N LEU A 269 11.81 -16.18 1.14
CA LEU A 269 11.30 -16.96 0.02
C LEU A 269 9.77 -16.84 -0.07
N ALA A 270 9.06 -16.99 1.05
CA ALA A 270 7.60 -16.87 1.10
C ALA A 270 7.12 -15.46 0.66
N TRP A 271 7.87 -14.42 1.00
CA TRP A 271 7.55 -13.03 0.65
C TRP A 271 8.20 -12.55 -0.65
N ALA A 272 8.83 -13.44 -1.42
CA ALA A 272 9.42 -13.04 -2.69
C ALA A 272 8.33 -12.52 -3.64
N PRO A 273 8.52 -11.35 -4.29
CA PRO A 273 7.54 -10.79 -5.22
C PRO A 273 7.17 -11.75 -6.38
N VAL A 274 8.10 -12.63 -6.76
CA VAL A 274 7.87 -13.68 -7.77
C VAL A 274 6.84 -14.70 -7.27
N VAL A 275 6.98 -15.16 -6.03
CA VAL A 275 6.06 -16.11 -5.39
C VAL A 275 4.67 -15.47 -5.25
N GLN A 276 4.60 -14.24 -4.75
CA GLN A 276 3.33 -13.53 -4.62
C GLN A 276 2.66 -13.26 -5.97
N LYS A 277 3.43 -12.94 -7.01
CA LYS A 277 2.89 -12.81 -8.37
C LYS A 277 2.29 -14.13 -8.86
N LEU A 278 2.98 -15.25 -8.65
CA LEU A 278 2.49 -16.58 -9.02
C LEU A 278 1.17 -16.92 -8.30
N GLN A 279 1.04 -16.53 -7.02
CA GLN A 279 -0.19 -16.74 -6.23
C GLN A 279 -1.41 -15.98 -6.74
N THR A 280 -1.20 -14.93 -7.54
CA THR A 280 -2.30 -14.12 -8.12
C THR A 280 -2.70 -14.54 -9.53
N ARG A 281 -2.04 -15.56 -10.11
CA ARG A 281 -2.37 -16.06 -11.47
C ARG A 281 -3.78 -16.67 -11.50
N ARG A 282 -4.52 -16.31 -12.55
CA ARG A 282 -5.87 -16.83 -12.82
C ARG A 282 -5.79 -18.21 -13.48
N TRP A 283 -6.88 -18.98 -13.34
CA TRP A 283 -7.05 -20.28 -13.99
C TRP A 283 -6.98 -20.18 -15.53
N ASP A 284 -7.67 -19.21 -16.13
CA ASP A 284 -7.87 -19.13 -17.59
C ASP A 284 -6.64 -18.59 -18.36
N ALA A 285 -5.63 -18.05 -17.66
CA ALA A 285 -4.48 -17.42 -18.29
C ALA A 285 -3.45 -18.43 -18.86
N THR A 286 -3.66 -19.73 -18.68
CA THR A 286 -2.74 -20.77 -19.16
C THR A 286 -2.93 -21.08 -20.64
N GLU A 287 -4.09 -20.76 -21.23
CA GLU A 287 -4.38 -21.13 -22.62
C GLU A 287 -4.02 -20.01 -23.62
N GLU A 288 -4.23 -18.73 -23.29
CA GLU A 288 -3.99 -17.63 -24.25
C GLU A 288 -2.50 -17.27 -24.46
N GLY A 289 -1.61 -17.63 -23.52
CA GLY A 289 -0.20 -17.22 -23.54
C GLY A 289 0.68 -17.93 -24.59
N ASP A 290 0.28 -19.13 -25.01
CA ASP A 290 1.04 -19.93 -25.97
C ASP A 290 0.56 -19.70 -27.42
N GLU A 291 -0.63 -19.15 -27.63
CA GLU A 291 -1.12 -18.79 -28.98
C GLU A 291 -0.59 -17.43 -29.46
N GLU A 292 -0.44 -16.43 -28.58
CA GLU A 292 0.06 -15.10 -28.98
C GLU A 292 1.56 -15.11 -29.36
N SER A 293 2.32 -16.12 -28.92
CA SER A 293 3.71 -16.35 -29.33
C SER A 293 3.84 -17.06 -30.68
N ARG A 294 2.74 -17.55 -31.27
CA ARG A 294 2.75 -18.36 -32.50
C ARG A 294 2.18 -17.63 -33.72
N LYS A 295 1.88 -16.34 -33.60
CA LYS A 295 1.64 -15.50 -34.80
C LYS A 295 2.97 -15.32 -35.54
N ASP A 296 3.08 -16.03 -36.66
CA ASP A 296 4.21 -15.96 -37.58
C ASP A 296 4.42 -14.50 -38.02
N PRO A 297 5.64 -13.96 -37.93
CA PRO A 297 5.96 -12.61 -38.41
C PRO A 297 5.75 -12.38 -39.91
N ASN A 298 5.35 -13.41 -40.67
CA ASN A 298 5.28 -13.40 -42.13
C ASN A 298 3.87 -13.20 -42.72
N GLU A 299 2.82 -13.03 -41.92
CA GLU A 299 1.55 -12.49 -42.41
C GLU A 299 1.61 -10.96 -42.39
N ALA A 300 2.42 -10.41 -43.29
CA ALA A 300 2.32 -9.03 -43.72
C ALA A 300 1.59 -9.01 -45.07
N ASP A 301 0.72 -8.01 -45.23
CA ASP A 301 0.15 -7.55 -46.50
C ASP A 301 -1.04 -8.34 -47.05
N ASP A 302 -2.22 -8.20 -46.43
CA ASP A 302 -3.44 -8.04 -47.24
C ASP A 302 -4.38 -7.04 -46.55
N ASP A 303 -4.43 -5.84 -47.13
CA ASP A 303 -5.23 -4.69 -46.69
C ASP A 303 -6.72 -4.88 -47.03
N ASN A 304 -7.61 -4.60 -46.07
CA ASN A 304 -8.64 -3.55 -46.16
C ASN A 304 -9.92 -3.82 -45.33
N ASP A 305 -10.33 -2.75 -44.63
CA ASP A 305 -11.69 -2.32 -44.30
C ASP A 305 -12.56 -3.00 -43.21
N ASP A 306 -12.21 -4.17 -42.65
CA ASP A 306 -13.02 -4.79 -41.57
C ASP A 306 -12.47 -4.58 -40.13
N GLU A 307 -11.44 -3.75 -39.94
CA GLU A 307 -10.75 -3.60 -38.64
C GLU A 307 -11.53 -2.82 -37.55
N GLU A 308 -12.61 -2.10 -37.86
CA GLU A 308 -13.32 -1.30 -36.86
C GLU A 308 -14.26 -2.13 -35.96
N GLU A 309 -14.96 -3.14 -36.51
CA GLU A 309 -15.89 -3.95 -35.72
C GLU A 309 -15.16 -4.88 -34.73
N ASP A 310 -13.97 -5.35 -35.09
CA ASP A 310 -13.15 -6.19 -34.22
C ASP A 310 -12.44 -5.38 -33.12
N LYS A 311 -12.18 -4.08 -33.34
CA LYS A 311 -11.64 -3.19 -32.29
C LYS A 311 -12.66 -2.94 -31.18
N GLU A 312 -13.95 -2.84 -31.50
CA GLU A 312 -15.00 -2.57 -30.51
C GLU A 312 -15.35 -3.82 -29.67
N LYS A 313 -15.37 -5.02 -30.29
CA LYS A 313 -15.49 -6.29 -29.56
C LYS A 313 -14.26 -6.60 -28.70
N LYS A 314 -13.04 -6.21 -29.12
CA LYS A 314 -11.83 -6.27 -28.27
C LYS A 314 -11.89 -5.27 -27.11
N PHE A 315 -12.47 -4.09 -27.31
CA PHE A 315 -12.58 -3.05 -26.29
C PHE A 315 -13.62 -3.37 -25.20
N GLN A 316 -14.68 -4.10 -25.53
CA GLN A 316 -15.65 -4.58 -24.52
C GLN A 316 -15.17 -5.82 -23.75
N ARG A 317 -14.19 -6.57 -24.26
CA ARG A 317 -13.59 -7.73 -23.57
C ARG A 317 -12.41 -7.40 -22.65
N THR A 318 -11.87 -6.18 -22.67
CA THR A 318 -10.91 -5.70 -21.66
C THR A 318 -11.63 -5.38 -20.35
N ARG A 319 -12.30 -6.38 -19.76
CA ARG A 319 -12.75 -6.29 -18.37
C ARG A 319 -11.52 -5.92 -17.53
N PRO A 320 -11.61 -4.86 -16.71
CA PRO A 320 -10.48 -4.36 -15.94
C PRO A 320 -9.88 -5.52 -15.18
N ASP A 321 -8.61 -5.83 -15.45
CA ASP A 321 -7.91 -7.00 -14.95
C ASP A 321 -8.24 -7.32 -13.49
N LYS A 322 -9.20 -8.22 -13.29
CA LYS A 322 -9.56 -8.73 -11.97
C LYS A 322 -8.59 -9.83 -11.60
N ASP A 323 -7.38 -9.51 -11.16
CA ASP A 323 -6.45 -10.53 -10.63
C ASP A 323 -7.17 -11.43 -9.59
N ALA A 324 -6.80 -12.71 -9.50
CA ALA A 324 -7.36 -13.65 -8.51
C ALA A 324 -6.91 -13.35 -7.06
N ARG A 325 -6.38 -12.15 -6.84
CA ARG A 325 -5.78 -11.63 -5.60
C ARG A 325 -6.63 -11.86 -4.39
N TRP A 326 -7.92 -11.51 -4.44
CA TRP A 326 -8.78 -11.56 -3.25
C TRP A 326 -9.13 -12.99 -2.84
N ARG A 327 -9.42 -13.88 -3.81
CA ARG A 327 -9.66 -15.30 -3.53
C ARG A 327 -8.40 -16.02 -3.07
N SER A 328 -7.26 -15.71 -3.69
CA SER A 328 -5.95 -16.22 -3.25
C SER A 328 -5.62 -15.75 -1.82
N GLY A 329 -5.85 -14.46 -1.52
CA GLY A 329 -5.72 -13.91 -0.17
C GLY A 329 -6.63 -14.61 0.85
N MET A 330 -7.90 -14.84 0.53
CA MET A 330 -8.84 -15.57 1.38
C MET A 330 -8.32 -16.98 1.72
N ILE A 331 -7.90 -17.74 0.70
CA ILE A 331 -7.44 -19.13 0.88
C ILE A 331 -6.14 -19.18 1.69
N THR A 332 -5.16 -18.34 1.34
CA THR A 332 -3.87 -18.30 2.04
C THR A 332 -4.01 -17.81 3.48
N SER A 333 -4.83 -16.79 3.75
CA SER A 333 -5.11 -16.35 5.13
C SER A 333 -5.83 -17.41 5.96
N PHE A 334 -6.81 -18.12 5.38
CA PHE A 334 -7.47 -19.24 6.05
C PHE A 334 -6.47 -20.36 6.39
N LEU A 335 -5.63 -20.74 5.44
CA LEU A 335 -4.61 -21.75 5.66
C LEU A 335 -3.62 -21.33 6.76
N LYS A 336 -3.17 -20.07 6.77
CA LYS A 336 -2.28 -19.55 7.83
C LYS A 336 -2.93 -19.57 9.21
N LEU A 337 -4.21 -19.22 9.30
CA LEU A 337 -5.00 -19.33 10.54
C LEU A 337 -5.04 -20.74 11.10
N LEU A 338 -5.15 -21.75 10.23
CA LEU A 338 -5.13 -23.16 10.64
C LEU A 338 -3.72 -23.65 11.00
N LEU A 339 -2.71 -23.27 10.21
CA LEU A 339 -1.34 -23.74 10.38
C LEU A 339 -0.65 -23.13 11.61
N THR A 340 -0.92 -21.87 11.94
CA THR A 340 -0.23 -21.17 13.03
C THR A 340 -0.37 -21.88 14.40
N PRO A 341 -1.59 -22.19 14.91
CA PRO A 341 -1.72 -22.90 16.18
C PRO A 341 -1.07 -24.30 16.15
N ALA A 342 -1.12 -25.00 15.02
CA ALA A 342 -0.48 -26.31 14.88
C ALA A 342 1.05 -26.20 14.96
N VAL A 343 1.65 -25.23 14.28
CA VAL A 343 3.12 -25.01 14.28
C VAL A 343 3.59 -24.48 15.63
N VAL A 344 2.86 -23.57 16.28
CA VAL A 344 3.19 -23.10 17.63
C VAL A 344 3.17 -24.27 18.62
N THR A 345 2.13 -25.12 18.57
CA THR A 345 2.05 -26.32 19.41
C THR A 345 3.22 -27.26 19.17
N LEU A 346 3.58 -27.49 17.90
CA LEU A 346 4.74 -28.29 17.51
C LEU A 346 6.01 -27.71 18.14
N TYR A 347 6.23 -26.41 18.09
CA TYR A 347 7.42 -25.77 18.66
C TYR A 347 7.47 -25.76 20.18
N VAL A 348 6.34 -25.53 20.85
CA VAL A 348 6.24 -25.68 22.31
C VAL A 348 6.65 -27.09 22.73
N TYR A 349 6.18 -28.10 21.99
CA TYR A 349 6.53 -29.49 22.21
C TYR A 349 8.00 -29.80 21.90
N THR A 350 8.50 -29.44 20.72
CA THR A 350 9.86 -29.80 20.27
C THR A 350 10.95 -29.09 21.06
N PHE A 351 10.73 -27.83 21.44
CA PHE A 351 11.71 -27.02 22.15
C PHE A 351 11.51 -26.99 23.67
N LYS A 352 10.54 -27.76 24.18
CA LYS A 352 10.22 -27.92 25.61
C LYS A 352 10.03 -26.57 26.32
N ILE A 353 9.36 -25.62 25.67
CA ILE A 353 9.14 -24.27 26.21
C ILE A 353 8.17 -24.30 27.38
N GLY A 354 7.16 -25.16 27.29
CA GLY A 354 6.12 -25.35 28.30
C GLY A 354 5.35 -26.64 28.03
N LYS A 355 4.24 -26.85 28.73
CA LYS A 355 3.40 -28.03 28.50
C LYS A 355 2.32 -27.68 27.47
N ALA A 356 2.34 -28.35 26.31
CA ALA A 356 1.35 -28.13 25.25
C ALA A 356 -0.11 -28.32 25.75
N GLU A 357 -0.33 -29.28 26.63
CA GLU A 357 -1.65 -29.51 27.26
C GLU A 357 -2.11 -28.31 28.09
N VAL A 358 -1.18 -27.65 28.81
CA VAL A 358 -1.47 -26.47 29.63
C VAL A 358 -1.69 -25.25 28.73
N MET A 359 -0.91 -25.10 27.65
CA MET A 359 -1.11 -24.01 26.67
C MET A 359 -2.55 -23.99 26.13
N TRP A 360 -3.13 -25.15 25.82
CA TRP A 360 -4.50 -25.27 25.34
C TRP A 360 -5.57 -25.34 26.44
N SER A 361 -5.17 -25.37 27.71
CA SER A 361 -6.09 -25.41 28.84
C SER A 361 -6.77 -24.04 29.06
N TRP A 362 -8.03 -24.06 29.51
CA TRP A 362 -8.74 -22.83 29.88
C TRP A 362 -7.98 -21.98 30.90
N THR A 363 -7.22 -22.61 31.80
CA THR A 363 -6.42 -21.92 32.81
C THR A 363 -5.38 -20.97 32.19
N ALA A 364 -4.63 -21.42 31.18
CA ALA A 364 -3.64 -20.57 30.51
C ALA A 364 -4.29 -19.41 29.74
N TRP A 365 -5.46 -19.63 29.12
CA TRP A 365 -6.22 -18.58 28.45
C TRP A 365 -6.82 -17.56 29.44
N SER A 366 -7.29 -18.02 30.61
CA SER A 366 -7.85 -17.15 31.64
C SER A 366 -6.81 -16.25 32.33
N GLN A 367 -5.52 -16.62 32.23
CA GLN A 367 -4.39 -15.83 32.72
C GLN A 367 -4.02 -14.67 31.78
N ILE A 368 -4.56 -14.64 30.54
CA ILE A 368 -4.46 -13.49 29.64
C ILE A 368 -5.45 -12.43 30.12
N ASN A 369 -5.09 -11.72 31.19
CA ASN A 369 -5.89 -10.68 31.81
C ASN A 369 -5.10 -9.36 31.92
N MET A 370 -5.76 -8.28 32.33
CA MET A 370 -5.14 -6.95 32.44
C MET A 370 -4.07 -6.85 33.54
N SER A 371 -3.99 -7.83 34.45
CA SER A 371 -2.93 -7.89 35.46
C SER A 371 -1.66 -8.61 34.99
N HIS A 372 -1.70 -9.32 33.85
CA HIS A 372 -0.54 -10.02 33.34
C HIS A 372 0.50 -9.02 32.81
N PRO A 373 1.80 -9.11 33.19
CA PRO A 373 2.82 -8.11 32.83
C PRO A 373 2.97 -7.88 31.32
N ALA A 374 2.89 -8.95 30.53
CA ALA A 374 2.97 -8.92 29.07
C ALA A 374 1.75 -8.30 28.33
N ILE A 375 0.62 -8.07 29.01
CA ILE A 375 -0.63 -7.68 28.33
C ILE A 375 -0.54 -6.34 27.63
N ASN A 376 0.20 -5.39 28.21
CA ASN A 376 0.42 -4.07 27.61
C ASN A 376 1.20 -4.21 26.29
N SER A 377 2.25 -5.04 26.26
CA SER A 377 3.06 -5.26 25.06
C SER A 377 2.23 -5.93 23.99
N PHE A 378 1.42 -6.91 24.38
CA PHE A 378 0.45 -7.56 23.50
C PHE A 378 -0.52 -6.56 22.86
N LEU A 379 -1.20 -5.73 23.65
CA LEU A 379 -2.19 -4.78 23.14
C LEU A 379 -1.54 -3.69 22.28
N VAL A 380 -0.42 -3.11 22.75
CA VAL A 380 0.36 -2.13 21.98
C VAL A 380 0.73 -2.71 20.63
N ASN A 381 1.21 -3.96 20.58
CA ASN A 381 1.58 -4.60 19.32
C ASN A 381 0.40 -4.66 18.35
N ILE A 382 -0.76 -5.20 18.78
CA ILE A 382 -1.95 -5.37 17.95
C ILE A 382 -2.46 -4.03 17.40
N PHE A 383 -2.62 -3.03 18.28
CA PHE A 383 -3.21 -1.75 17.88
C PHE A 383 -2.26 -0.91 17.03
N THR A 384 -0.97 -0.88 17.38
CA THR A 384 0.01 -0.07 16.64
C THR A 384 0.35 -0.68 15.29
N SER A 385 0.46 -2.00 15.17
CA SER A 385 0.65 -2.65 13.87
C SER A 385 -0.55 -2.45 12.94
N PHE A 386 -1.78 -2.61 13.45
CA PHE A 386 -2.99 -2.37 12.68
C PHE A 386 -3.13 -0.90 12.27
N GLY A 387 -2.85 0.02 13.20
CA GLY A 387 -2.82 1.46 12.93
C GLY A 387 -1.80 1.82 11.85
N ALA A 388 -0.55 1.38 12.00
CA ALA A 388 0.50 1.58 11.00
C ALA A 388 0.09 1.01 9.63
N TYR A 389 -0.55 -0.17 9.59
CA TYR A 389 -1.06 -0.74 8.35
C TYR A 389 -2.08 0.18 7.69
N VAL A 390 -3.12 0.62 8.42
CA VAL A 390 -4.18 1.49 7.90
C VAL A 390 -3.61 2.84 7.44
N PHE A 391 -2.74 3.47 8.23
CA PHE A 391 -2.13 4.75 7.84
C PHE A 391 -1.17 4.62 6.66
N CYS A 392 -0.43 3.50 6.54
CA CYS A 392 0.37 3.21 5.35
C CYS A 392 -0.51 3.08 4.09
N MET A 393 -1.62 2.35 4.19
CA MET A 393 -2.58 2.22 3.10
C MET A 393 -3.17 3.57 2.70
N PHE A 394 -3.49 4.41 3.68
CA PHE A 394 -3.99 5.76 3.46
C PHE A 394 -2.91 6.65 2.79
N ALA A 395 -1.69 6.66 3.31
CA ALA A 395 -0.55 7.39 2.76
C ALA A 395 -0.25 7.02 1.29
N CYS A 396 -0.33 5.73 0.96
CA CYS A 396 -0.21 5.25 -0.40
C CYS A 396 -1.37 5.70 -1.30
N SER A 397 -2.60 5.75 -0.76
CA SER A 397 -3.80 6.15 -1.50
C SER A 397 -3.83 7.65 -1.81
N ILE A 398 -3.37 8.51 -0.89
CA ILE A 398 -3.31 9.98 -1.09
C ILE A 398 -1.99 10.46 -1.72
N CYS A 399 -1.11 9.53 -2.07
CA CYS A 399 0.13 9.76 -2.82
C CYS A 399 1.16 10.65 -2.12
N ILE A 400 1.20 10.55 -0.79
CA ILE A 400 2.27 11.10 0.06
C ILE A 400 3.33 10.03 0.38
N TYR A 401 3.47 9.02 -0.48
CA TYR A 401 4.14 7.77 -0.13
C TYR A 401 5.63 7.89 0.22
N HIS A 402 6.32 8.97 -0.15
CA HIS A 402 7.71 9.17 0.27
C HIS A 402 7.77 9.49 1.77
N VAL A 403 7.09 10.56 2.18
CA VAL A 403 7.12 11.07 3.56
C VAL A 403 6.20 10.27 4.49
N GLY A 404 5.02 9.87 4.03
CA GLY A 404 4.03 9.17 4.84
C GLY A 404 4.14 7.64 4.84
N PHE A 405 4.99 7.06 4.00
CA PHE A 405 5.16 5.59 3.91
C PHE A 405 6.63 5.18 3.91
N ALA A 406 7.43 5.58 2.91
CA ALA A 406 8.79 5.09 2.75
C ALA A 406 9.74 5.49 3.88
N VAL A 407 9.77 6.78 4.22
CA VAL A 407 10.64 7.33 5.26
C VAL A 407 10.33 6.72 6.64
N PRO A 408 9.06 6.65 7.11
CA PRO A 408 8.72 5.99 8.36
C PRO A 408 9.14 4.53 8.41
N LEU A 409 8.94 3.78 7.31
CA LEU A 409 9.34 2.37 7.25
C LEU A 409 10.85 2.23 7.44
N LEU A 410 11.66 3.03 6.74
CA LEU A 410 13.12 3.06 6.86
C LEU A 410 13.61 3.48 8.25
N LEU A 411 13.02 4.53 8.81
CA LEU A 411 13.46 5.09 10.09
C LEU A 411 13.00 4.26 11.30
N SER A 412 11.91 3.50 11.18
CA SER A 412 11.31 2.76 12.30
C SER A 412 12.30 1.87 13.04
N THR A 413 13.22 1.23 12.31
CA THR A 413 14.26 0.38 12.91
C THR A 413 15.32 1.21 13.63
N VAL A 414 15.76 2.32 13.03
CA VAL A 414 16.73 3.21 13.69
C VAL A 414 16.17 3.70 15.01
N PHE A 415 14.91 4.13 15.03
CA PHE A 415 14.25 4.57 16.25
C PHE A 415 14.05 3.42 17.25
N ALA A 416 13.62 2.23 16.81
CA ALA A 416 13.50 1.07 17.69
C ALA A 416 14.86 0.68 18.31
N TYR A 417 15.92 0.70 17.51
CA TYR A 417 17.28 0.44 17.97
C TYR A 417 17.73 1.53 18.96
N LEU A 418 17.53 2.82 18.67
CA LEU A 418 17.83 3.90 19.61
C LEU A 418 17.07 3.76 20.93
N PHE A 419 15.80 3.34 20.89
CA PHE A 419 15.00 3.10 22.09
C PHE A 419 15.54 1.94 22.93
N ALA A 420 16.05 0.89 22.28
CA ALA A 420 16.73 -0.21 22.99
C ALA A 420 18.09 0.22 23.60
N PHE A 421 18.77 1.22 23.03
CA PHE A 421 20.09 1.67 23.50
C PHE A 421 20.04 2.73 24.59
N ILE A 422 19.07 3.64 24.55
CA ILE A 422 18.97 4.73 25.52
C ILE A 422 18.33 4.17 26.78
N VAL A 423 19.13 3.72 27.76
CA VAL A 423 18.68 3.01 28.97
C VAL A 423 17.45 3.65 29.63
N PRO A 424 17.38 4.99 29.86
CA PRO A 424 16.19 5.60 30.47
C PRO A 424 14.91 5.44 29.64
N ILE A 425 15.04 5.41 28.31
CA ILE A 425 13.91 5.18 27.40
C ILE A 425 13.61 3.68 27.34
N CYS A 426 14.65 2.85 27.26
CA CYS A 426 14.54 1.41 27.22
C CYS A 426 13.77 0.89 28.44
N GLU A 427 14.11 1.31 29.67
CA GLU A 427 13.43 0.89 30.90
C GLU A 427 11.93 1.22 30.94
N VAL A 428 11.51 2.22 30.16
CA VAL A 428 10.09 2.56 30.02
C VAL A 428 9.37 1.57 29.11
N PHE A 429 10.04 1.04 28.08
CA PHE A 429 9.42 0.24 27.02
C PHE A 429 9.78 -1.26 26.98
N ILE A 430 10.86 -1.64 27.66
CA ILE A 430 11.49 -2.95 27.64
C ILE A 430 11.93 -3.27 29.08
N PRO A 431 11.84 -4.53 29.54
CA PRO A 431 12.35 -4.92 30.85
C PRO A 431 13.80 -4.48 31.07
N THR A 432 14.12 -3.98 32.25
CA THR A 432 15.46 -3.41 32.55
C THR A 432 16.60 -4.38 32.29
N GLU A 433 16.40 -5.68 32.52
CA GLU A 433 17.43 -6.72 32.30
C GLU A 433 17.81 -6.85 30.83
N ALA A 434 16.85 -6.67 29.94
CA ALA A 434 17.04 -6.65 28.49
C ALA A 434 17.72 -5.36 28.00
N CYS A 435 17.50 -4.24 28.70
CA CYS A 435 18.12 -2.95 28.40
C CYS A 435 19.61 -2.87 28.79
N ILE A 436 20.06 -3.69 29.75
CA ILE A 436 21.45 -3.68 30.20
C ILE A 436 22.31 -4.44 29.18
N ALA A 437 22.78 -3.66 28.22
CA ALA A 437 23.72 -4.08 27.20
C ALA A 437 25.09 -4.44 27.80
N ASP A 438 25.49 -5.72 27.69
CA ASP A 438 26.85 -6.19 27.98
C ASP A 438 27.86 -5.56 27.02
N THR A 439 28.54 -4.51 27.48
CA THR A 439 29.33 -3.54 26.70
C THR A 439 30.33 -4.17 25.73
N ALA A 440 30.88 -5.34 26.02
CA ALA A 440 31.85 -6.03 25.18
C ALA A 440 31.25 -6.57 23.87
N SER A 441 30.02 -7.09 23.90
CA SER A 441 29.35 -7.66 22.73
C SER A 441 28.87 -6.60 21.72
N TYR A 442 28.73 -5.35 22.16
CA TYR A 442 28.13 -4.27 21.37
C TYR A 442 29.09 -3.53 20.44
N ALA A 443 30.40 -3.66 20.66
CA ALA A 443 31.40 -3.02 19.81
C ALA A 443 31.22 -3.38 18.32
N TRP A 444 30.78 -4.61 18.04
CA TRP A 444 30.49 -5.10 16.69
C TRP A 444 29.03 -4.96 16.26
N GLY A 445 28.11 -4.87 17.22
CA GLY A 445 26.67 -4.68 16.96
C GLY A 445 26.37 -3.34 16.28
N ILE A 446 27.01 -2.25 16.70
CA ILE A 446 26.79 -0.91 16.12
C ILE A 446 27.24 -0.84 14.65
N PRO A 447 28.47 -1.24 14.28
CA PRO A 447 28.86 -1.31 12.87
C PRO A 447 27.94 -2.21 12.04
N ALA A 448 27.53 -3.37 12.56
CA ALA A 448 26.59 -4.26 11.87
C ALA A 448 25.21 -3.58 11.67
N ALA A 449 24.72 -2.85 12.67
CA ALA A 449 23.48 -2.08 12.57
C ALA A 449 23.56 -1.01 11.47
N VAL A 450 24.63 -0.22 11.46
CA VAL A 450 24.85 0.84 10.47
C VAL A 450 24.98 0.25 9.06
N CYS A 451 25.77 -0.82 8.89
CA CYS A 451 25.93 -1.50 7.61
C CYS A 451 24.61 -2.09 7.11
N LEU A 452 23.83 -2.74 7.98
CA LEU A 452 22.53 -3.29 7.63
C LEU A 452 21.53 -2.20 7.26
N PHE A 453 21.50 -1.09 8.01
CA PHE A 453 20.66 0.07 7.71
C PHE A 453 21.02 0.70 6.36
N LEU A 454 22.30 0.91 6.07
CA LEU A 454 22.74 1.43 4.77
C LEU A 454 22.38 0.48 3.63
N ALA A 455 22.55 -0.82 3.81
CA ALA A 455 22.15 -1.82 2.83
C ALA A 455 20.64 -1.73 2.51
N GLN A 456 19.82 -1.63 3.55
CA GLN A 456 18.36 -1.47 3.43
C GLN A 456 17.97 -0.15 2.79
N LEU A 457 18.58 0.96 3.20
CA LEU A 457 18.33 2.29 2.65
C LEU A 457 18.57 2.27 1.13
N ILE A 458 19.73 1.75 0.70
CA ILE A 458 20.07 1.63 -0.73
C ILE A 458 19.03 0.75 -1.44
N SER A 459 18.71 -0.42 -0.90
CA SER A 459 17.79 -1.38 -1.54
C SER A 459 16.37 -0.84 -1.67
N ILE A 460 15.80 -0.35 -0.57
CA ILE A 460 14.44 0.18 -0.49
C ILE A 460 14.32 1.44 -1.32
N TRP A 461 15.28 2.37 -1.24
CA TRP A 461 15.28 3.56 -2.09
C TRP A 461 15.34 3.19 -3.57
N SER A 462 16.18 2.20 -3.94
CA SER A 462 16.24 1.67 -5.30
C SER A 462 14.89 1.09 -5.74
N PHE A 463 14.22 0.35 -4.86
CA PHE A 463 12.91 -0.26 -5.14
C PHE A 463 11.80 0.80 -5.29
N LEU A 464 11.82 1.83 -4.44
CA LEU A 464 10.86 2.92 -4.46
C LEU A 464 11.06 3.86 -5.65
N ALA A 465 12.31 4.18 -6.01
CA ALA A 465 12.62 4.97 -7.20
C ALA A 465 12.14 4.29 -8.50
N ARG A 466 11.93 2.97 -8.45
CA ARG A 466 11.39 2.16 -9.56
C ARG A 466 9.87 1.97 -9.48
N SER A 467 9.21 2.52 -8.47
CA SER A 467 7.77 2.44 -8.29
C SER A 467 7.07 3.64 -8.94
N PRO A 468 5.94 3.43 -9.64
CA PRO A 468 5.15 4.52 -10.22
C PRO A 468 4.57 5.45 -9.13
N THR A 469 4.37 6.72 -9.47
CA THR A 469 3.76 7.74 -8.61
C THR A 469 2.43 8.20 -9.18
N ASN A 470 1.45 7.31 -9.25
CA ASN A 470 0.13 7.70 -9.73
C ASN A 470 -0.75 8.11 -8.56
N VAL A 471 -1.59 9.12 -8.80
CA VAL A 471 -2.49 9.68 -7.78
C VAL A 471 -3.71 8.75 -7.56
N LEU A 472 -4.08 8.44 -6.31
CA LEU A 472 -5.28 7.67 -5.94
C LEU A 472 -5.36 6.24 -6.50
N GLU A 473 -4.26 5.48 -6.46
CA GLU A 473 -4.32 4.07 -6.85
C GLU A 473 -5.02 3.19 -5.82
N LYS A 474 -5.90 2.30 -6.30
CA LYS A 474 -6.49 1.24 -5.48
C LYS A 474 -5.42 0.31 -4.93
N ASP A 475 -5.63 -0.20 -3.72
CA ASP A 475 -4.71 -1.14 -3.04
C ASP A 475 -4.30 -2.35 -3.90
N SER A 476 -5.21 -2.86 -4.73
CA SER A 476 -5.00 -3.97 -5.66
C SER A 476 -3.98 -3.70 -6.76
N LYS A 477 -3.76 -2.43 -7.07
CA LYS A 477 -2.75 -1.97 -8.01
C LYS A 477 -1.40 -1.75 -7.34
N ILE A 478 -1.39 -1.52 -6.03
CA ILE A 478 -0.19 -1.23 -5.25
C ILE A 478 0.44 -2.51 -4.69
N PHE A 479 -0.35 -3.46 -4.18
CA PHE A 479 0.16 -4.67 -3.52
C PHE A 479 -0.25 -5.96 -4.26
N TRP A 480 0.60 -6.98 -4.22
CA TRP A 480 0.30 -8.30 -4.79
C TRP A 480 -0.87 -8.98 -4.08
N LEU A 481 -0.81 -9.06 -2.76
CA LEU A 481 -1.82 -9.71 -1.93
C LEU A 481 -2.41 -8.71 -0.93
N PRO A 482 -3.66 -8.89 -0.51
CA PRO A 482 -4.16 -8.22 0.67
C PRO A 482 -3.54 -8.89 1.89
N GLY A 483 -3.06 -8.11 2.85
CA GLY A 483 -2.37 -8.67 4.00
C GLY A 483 -1.73 -7.61 4.85
N TYR A 484 -1.28 -8.03 6.02
CA TYR A 484 -0.18 -7.45 6.77
C TYR A 484 0.31 -8.48 7.78
N ASN A 485 1.47 -8.23 8.39
CA ASN A 485 2.02 -9.05 9.46
C ASN A 485 2.30 -8.14 10.67
N ASN A 486 1.93 -8.56 11.88
CA ASN A 486 2.11 -7.75 13.08
C ASN A 486 3.58 -7.59 13.49
N ILE A 487 4.39 -8.60 13.22
CA ILE A 487 5.77 -8.72 13.70
C ILE A 487 6.70 -8.05 12.69
N PHE A 488 6.44 -8.24 11.40
CA PHE A 488 7.27 -7.75 10.30
C PHE A 488 6.48 -6.88 9.34
N LEU A 489 5.76 -5.89 9.88
CA LEU A 489 4.88 -5.05 9.09
C LEU A 489 5.61 -4.30 7.97
N GLU A 490 6.76 -3.72 8.31
CA GLU A 490 7.60 -2.93 7.40
C GLU A 490 8.11 -3.78 6.23
N GLN A 491 8.73 -4.92 6.55
CA GLN A 491 9.29 -5.88 5.59
C GLN A 491 8.19 -6.41 4.68
N TRP A 492 7.05 -6.79 5.25
CA TRP A 492 5.94 -7.31 4.49
C TRP A 492 5.37 -6.26 3.53
N LEU A 493 5.17 -5.01 3.97
CA LEU A 493 4.62 -3.93 3.13
C LEU A 493 5.54 -3.59 1.96
N ILE A 494 6.85 -3.47 2.20
CA ILE A 494 7.81 -3.15 1.14
C ILE A 494 7.90 -4.29 0.11
N LEU A 495 8.04 -5.54 0.57
CA LEU A 495 8.19 -6.69 -0.32
C LEU A 495 6.89 -7.02 -1.07
N SER A 496 5.73 -6.75 -0.47
CA SER A 496 4.44 -7.00 -1.11
C SER A 496 4.04 -5.97 -2.16
N ARG A 497 4.79 -4.87 -2.29
CA ARG A 497 4.48 -3.79 -3.23
C ARG A 497 4.86 -4.15 -4.67
N LYS A 498 3.97 -3.86 -5.60
CA LYS A 498 4.14 -4.00 -7.05
C LYS A 498 5.10 -2.91 -7.56
N THR A 499 6.09 -3.31 -8.34
CA THR A 499 7.04 -2.39 -9.00
C THR A 499 6.97 -2.50 -10.51
N ARG A 500 7.55 -1.49 -11.19
CA ARG A 500 7.65 -1.47 -12.66
C ARG A 500 8.31 -2.72 -13.25
N TYR A 501 9.19 -3.35 -12.48
CA TYR A 501 9.90 -4.57 -12.88
C TYR A 501 9.03 -5.81 -12.80
N ASN A 502 8.25 -5.93 -11.73
CA ASN A 502 7.48 -7.15 -11.47
C ASN A 502 6.18 -7.18 -12.28
N ASN A 503 5.60 -6.03 -12.65
CA ASN A 503 4.36 -5.96 -13.44
C ASN A 503 4.41 -5.12 -14.74
N LYS A 504 5.39 -5.40 -15.61
CA LYS A 504 5.67 -4.62 -16.83
C LYS A 504 4.48 -4.44 -17.78
N LYS A 505 3.69 -5.50 -18.01
CA LYS A 505 2.56 -5.48 -18.96
C LYS A 505 1.57 -4.41 -18.55
N GLN A 506 1.13 -4.48 -17.30
CA GLN A 506 0.25 -3.48 -16.71
C GLN A 506 0.81 -2.06 -16.78
N PHE A 507 2.13 -1.87 -16.65
CA PHE A 507 2.75 -0.55 -16.81
C PHE A 507 2.78 -0.06 -18.25
N LYS A 508 3.19 -0.90 -19.21
CA LYS A 508 3.20 -0.54 -20.64
C LYS A 508 1.78 -0.22 -21.10
N GLU A 509 0.81 -1.06 -20.73
CA GLU A 509 -0.61 -0.85 -20.99
C GLU A 509 -1.10 0.45 -20.35
N ARG A 510 -0.79 0.72 -19.08
CA ARG A 510 -1.18 1.98 -18.45
C ARG A 510 -0.57 3.21 -19.12
N THR A 511 0.72 3.18 -19.44
CA THR A 511 1.36 4.29 -20.15
C THR A 511 0.73 4.46 -21.53
N LYS A 512 0.34 3.37 -22.21
CA LYS A 512 -0.41 3.42 -23.46
C LYS A 512 -1.82 3.98 -23.26
N ILE A 513 -2.55 3.54 -22.24
CA ILE A 513 -3.89 4.02 -21.90
C ILE A 513 -3.85 5.52 -21.55
N VAL A 514 -2.91 5.95 -20.70
CA VAL A 514 -2.78 7.37 -20.32
C VAL A 514 -2.36 8.22 -21.52
N LYS A 515 -1.57 7.67 -22.44
CA LYS A 515 -1.23 8.33 -23.70
C LYS A 515 -2.39 8.34 -24.68
N ASN A 516 -3.32 7.38 -24.61
CA ASN A 516 -4.44 7.25 -25.55
C ASN A 516 -5.78 7.60 -24.89
N ALA A 517 -5.79 8.18 -23.69
CA ALA A 517 -7.00 8.49 -22.96
C ALA A 517 -7.69 9.68 -23.62
N CYS A 518 -9.00 9.55 -23.85
CA CYS A 518 -9.86 10.67 -24.18
C CYS A 518 -10.43 11.26 -22.88
N VAL A 519 -10.24 12.55 -22.65
CA VAL A 519 -10.81 13.28 -21.52
C VAL A 519 -12.03 14.05 -22.02
N TYR A 520 -13.19 13.72 -21.48
CA TYR A 520 -14.45 14.40 -21.81
C TYR A 520 -14.68 15.57 -20.85
N ILE A 521 -14.80 16.78 -21.39
CA ILE A 521 -15.14 18.00 -20.64
C ILE A 521 -16.60 18.31 -20.93
N CYS A 522 -17.50 18.00 -20.00
CA CYS A 522 -18.92 18.31 -20.17
C CYS A 522 -19.27 19.59 -19.40
N SER A 523 -19.79 20.59 -20.12
CA SER A 523 -20.26 21.85 -19.54
C SER A 523 -21.72 22.08 -19.92
N THR A 524 -22.51 22.63 -19.01
CA THR A 524 -23.89 23.07 -19.26
C THR A 524 -23.94 24.59 -19.23
N MET A 525 -24.69 25.18 -20.15
CA MET A 525 -24.76 26.62 -20.38
C MET A 525 -26.24 27.04 -20.48
N TYR A 526 -26.71 27.96 -19.64
CA TYR A 526 -28.03 28.60 -19.69
C TYR A 526 -27.96 30.13 -19.47
N HIS A 527 -28.17 30.90 -20.53
CA HIS A 527 -28.28 32.38 -20.48
C HIS A 527 -27.08 33.11 -19.82
N GLU A 528 -25.88 32.56 -19.94
CA GLU A 528 -24.62 33.17 -19.47
C GLU A 528 -24.35 34.50 -20.19
N SER A 529 -23.47 35.32 -19.60
CA SER A 529 -23.02 36.55 -20.24
C SER A 529 -22.00 36.29 -21.36
N GLU A 530 -21.74 37.30 -22.20
CA GLU A 530 -20.73 37.18 -23.27
C GLU A 530 -19.35 36.82 -22.70
N GLU A 531 -19.01 37.46 -21.59
CA GLU A 531 -17.73 37.32 -20.93
C GLU A 531 -17.53 35.92 -20.36
N GLU A 532 -18.57 35.33 -19.75
CA GLU A 532 -18.52 33.96 -19.21
C GLU A 532 -18.37 32.91 -20.34
N MET A 533 -19.11 33.08 -21.43
CA MET A 533 -19.00 32.23 -22.61
C MET A 533 -17.62 32.34 -23.27
N GLU A 534 -17.10 33.56 -23.42
CA GLU A 534 -15.78 33.83 -23.96
C GLU A 534 -14.69 33.21 -23.07
N GLN A 535 -14.81 33.36 -21.75
CA GLN A 535 -13.88 32.78 -20.79
C GLN A 535 -13.84 31.26 -20.85
N LEU A 536 -14.99 30.58 -20.96
CA LEU A 536 -15.04 29.12 -21.14
C LEU A 536 -14.28 28.69 -22.40
N LEU A 537 -14.56 29.34 -23.54
CA LEU A 537 -13.91 29.01 -24.80
C LEU A 537 -12.40 29.27 -24.76
N LEU A 538 -11.98 30.38 -24.13
CA LEU A 538 -10.57 30.67 -23.91
C LEU A 538 -9.90 29.63 -23.00
N SER A 539 -10.59 29.14 -21.95
CA SER A 539 -10.08 28.04 -21.13
C SER A 539 -9.93 26.75 -21.93
N LEU A 540 -10.91 26.39 -22.76
CA LEU A 540 -10.82 25.22 -23.65
C LEU A 540 -9.67 25.33 -24.64
N ARG A 541 -9.44 26.53 -25.18
CA ARG A 541 -8.30 26.81 -26.06
C ARG A 541 -6.96 26.77 -25.33
N GLY A 542 -6.90 27.27 -24.10
CA GLY A 542 -5.70 27.17 -23.25
C GLY A 542 -5.31 25.71 -23.06
N ILE A 543 -6.29 24.87 -22.71
CA ILE A 543 -6.11 23.41 -22.64
C ILE A 543 -5.60 22.88 -23.99
N ALA A 544 -6.17 23.30 -25.13
CA ALA A 544 -5.72 22.84 -26.45
C ALA A 544 -4.24 23.17 -26.75
N ASN A 545 -3.81 24.39 -26.43
CA ASN A 545 -2.47 24.87 -26.73
C ASN A 545 -1.42 24.25 -25.79
N ASP A 546 -1.69 24.21 -24.48
CA ASP A 546 -0.74 23.70 -23.48
C ASP A 546 -0.48 22.19 -23.65
N LEU A 547 -1.38 21.48 -24.33
CA LEU A 547 -1.29 20.04 -24.53
C LEU A 547 -0.57 19.63 -25.83
N GLN A 548 -0.31 20.55 -26.77
CA GLN A 548 0.40 20.24 -28.02
C GLN A 548 1.80 19.67 -27.76
N ASP A 549 2.48 20.13 -26.71
CA ASP A 549 3.90 19.81 -26.49
C ASP A 549 4.14 18.57 -25.60
N GLU A 550 3.19 18.17 -24.75
CA GLU A 550 3.46 17.14 -23.72
C GLU A 550 2.53 15.92 -23.71
N ALA A 551 1.33 15.98 -24.30
CA ALA A 551 0.33 14.93 -24.10
C ALA A 551 -0.33 14.46 -25.40
N LYS A 552 -0.03 13.22 -25.81
CA LYS A 552 -0.81 12.45 -26.80
C LYS A 552 -2.29 12.20 -26.40
N ARG A 553 -2.79 12.85 -25.36
CA ARG A 553 -4.16 12.67 -24.83
C ARG A 553 -5.15 13.38 -25.75
N HIS A 554 -6.27 12.71 -26.03
CA HIS A 554 -7.37 13.33 -26.73
C HIS A 554 -8.26 14.07 -25.73
N PHE A 555 -8.72 15.26 -26.07
CA PHE A 555 -9.71 15.97 -25.27
C PHE A 555 -10.94 16.23 -26.12
N GLU A 556 -12.09 16.01 -25.52
CA GLU A 556 -13.37 16.20 -26.17
C GLU A 556 -14.26 17.02 -25.24
N ALA A 557 -14.56 18.25 -25.62
CA ALA A 557 -15.41 19.14 -24.85
C ALA A 557 -16.83 19.13 -25.40
N HIS A 558 -17.81 18.81 -24.56
CA HIS A 558 -19.24 18.84 -24.87
C HIS A 558 -19.87 20.00 -24.13
N VAL A 559 -20.32 21.02 -24.86
CA VAL A 559 -21.01 22.18 -24.29
C VAL A 559 -22.49 22.06 -24.61
N PHE A 560 -23.27 21.75 -23.59
CA PHE A 560 -24.73 21.64 -23.65
C PHE A 560 -25.35 22.99 -23.39
N PHE A 561 -26.04 23.55 -24.37
CA PHE A 561 -26.71 24.84 -24.26
C PHE A 561 -28.21 24.65 -24.01
N ASP A 562 -28.63 24.84 -22.77
CA ASP A 562 -30.04 24.82 -22.38
C ASP A 562 -30.75 26.07 -22.92
N GLY A 563 -31.92 25.89 -23.53
CA GLY A 563 -32.61 26.99 -24.22
C GLY A 563 -31.87 27.50 -25.47
N GLY A 564 -30.92 26.72 -25.99
CA GLY A 564 -30.13 27.05 -27.17
C GLY A 564 -30.95 27.10 -28.46
N CYS A 565 -32.13 26.47 -28.48
CA CYS A 565 -33.05 26.51 -29.60
C CYS A 565 -34.49 26.81 -29.17
N LYS A 566 -35.17 27.68 -29.94
CA LYS A 566 -36.62 27.89 -29.87
C LYS A 566 -37.20 27.65 -31.27
N GLN A 567 -38.20 26.76 -31.36
CA GLN A 567 -38.88 26.43 -32.62
C GLN A 567 -37.95 26.00 -33.78
N GLY A 568 -36.86 25.28 -33.46
CA GLY A 568 -35.87 24.85 -34.44
C GLY A 568 -34.92 25.96 -34.94
N GLN A 569 -35.03 27.18 -34.42
CA GLN A 569 -34.06 28.25 -34.64
C GLN A 569 -33.14 28.41 -33.42
N PRO A 570 -31.84 28.71 -33.62
CA PRO A 570 -30.94 29.00 -32.52
C PRO A 570 -31.39 30.26 -31.77
N SER A 571 -31.32 30.24 -30.44
CA SER A 571 -31.65 31.39 -29.60
C SER A 571 -30.58 32.48 -29.71
N ARG A 572 -30.91 33.72 -29.29
CA ARG A 572 -29.95 34.84 -29.32
C ARG A 572 -28.64 34.52 -28.60
N TRP A 573 -28.73 33.77 -27.50
CA TRP A 573 -27.59 33.39 -26.67
C TRP A 573 -26.74 32.29 -27.33
N ALA A 574 -27.38 31.35 -28.03
CA ALA A 574 -26.66 30.38 -28.84
C ALA A 574 -25.91 31.06 -30.00
N LEU A 575 -26.53 32.05 -30.66
CA LEU A 575 -25.86 32.84 -31.70
C LEU A 575 -24.67 33.64 -31.15
N GLN A 576 -24.82 34.19 -29.95
CA GLN A 576 -23.74 34.88 -29.24
C GLN A 576 -22.57 33.93 -28.97
N LEU A 577 -22.81 32.73 -28.44
CA LEU A 577 -21.77 31.73 -28.25
C LEU A 577 -21.09 31.36 -29.58
N LEU A 578 -21.86 31.12 -30.64
CA LEU A 578 -21.32 30.79 -31.96
C LEU A 578 -20.42 31.91 -32.50
N SER A 579 -20.81 33.17 -32.31
CA SER A 579 -19.98 34.32 -32.70
C SER A 579 -18.68 34.39 -31.91
N LEU A 580 -18.69 34.00 -30.64
CA LEU A 580 -17.52 33.94 -29.78
C LEU A 580 -16.59 32.78 -30.14
N VAL A 581 -17.11 31.67 -30.67
CA VAL A 581 -16.26 30.55 -31.08
C VAL A 581 -15.32 30.96 -32.21
N ASP A 582 -15.82 31.64 -33.24
CA ASP A 582 -14.96 32.12 -34.33
C ASP A 582 -13.91 33.12 -33.81
N LYS A 583 -14.32 34.00 -32.89
CA LYS A 583 -13.44 34.99 -32.25
C LYS A 583 -12.32 34.35 -31.42
N THR A 584 -12.66 33.34 -30.62
CA THR A 584 -11.77 32.76 -29.60
C THR A 584 -10.98 31.55 -30.10
N MET A 585 -11.58 30.65 -30.87
CA MET A 585 -10.98 29.34 -31.20
C MET A 585 -10.12 29.35 -32.47
N ARG A 586 -10.13 30.42 -33.28
CA ARG A 586 -9.32 30.59 -34.52
C ARG A 586 -9.23 29.30 -35.37
N THR A 587 -10.37 28.72 -35.71
CA THR A 587 -10.43 27.41 -36.37
C THR A 587 -10.03 27.49 -37.84
N SER A 588 -9.22 26.54 -38.33
CA SER A 588 -8.80 26.49 -39.74
C SER A 588 -9.84 25.88 -40.69
N SER A 589 -10.85 25.15 -40.18
CA SER A 589 -12.07 24.81 -40.94
C SER A 589 -13.18 24.31 -40.01
N SER A 590 -14.33 24.98 -39.98
CA SER A 590 -15.54 24.50 -39.30
C SER A 590 -16.35 23.62 -40.27
N LYS A 591 -16.34 22.30 -40.09
CA LYS A 591 -17.23 21.39 -40.83
C LYS A 591 -18.51 21.21 -40.02
N CYS A 592 -19.54 21.98 -40.37
CA CYS A 592 -20.89 21.77 -39.86
C CYS A 592 -21.43 20.41 -40.36
N ARG A 593 -21.63 19.43 -39.47
CA ARG A 593 -22.32 18.17 -39.81
C ARG A 593 -23.84 18.38 -39.67
N LYS A 594 -24.59 17.79 -40.61
CA LYS A 594 -26.05 17.93 -40.71
C LYS A 594 -26.76 17.56 -39.39
N PRO A 595 -27.89 18.22 -39.09
CA PRO A 595 -28.67 17.99 -37.88
C PRO A 595 -29.16 16.54 -37.78
N ILE A 596 -28.95 15.92 -36.63
CA ILE A 596 -29.62 14.69 -36.22
C ILE A 596 -30.83 15.12 -35.38
N ALA A 597 -32.02 14.60 -35.70
CA ALA A 597 -33.30 15.10 -35.19
C ALA A 597 -33.29 15.45 -33.68
N ARG A 598 -33.71 16.69 -33.36
CA ARG A 598 -33.81 17.34 -32.03
C ARG A 598 -32.52 17.86 -31.35
N LEU A 599 -31.33 17.65 -31.93
CA LEU A 599 -30.10 18.32 -31.50
C LEU A 599 -29.36 18.93 -32.69
N LEU A 600 -29.09 20.23 -32.63
CA LEU A 600 -28.09 20.84 -33.51
C LEU A 600 -26.72 20.54 -32.91
N LEU A 601 -25.96 19.71 -33.61
CA LEU A 601 -24.60 19.33 -33.27
C LEU A 601 -23.61 20.17 -34.08
N TRP A 602 -22.81 20.97 -33.41
CA TRP A 602 -21.72 21.70 -34.05
C TRP A 602 -20.38 21.13 -33.59
N ASN A 603 -19.68 20.48 -34.52
CA ASN A 603 -18.34 19.94 -34.30
C ASN A 603 -17.31 20.94 -34.77
N ILE A 604 -16.54 21.45 -33.82
CA ILE A 604 -15.53 22.46 -34.06
C ILE A 604 -14.19 21.81 -33.73
N VAL A 605 -13.41 21.59 -34.79
CA VAL A 605 -12.05 21.09 -34.68
C VAL A 605 -11.15 22.31 -34.48
N VAL A 606 -10.69 22.47 -33.25
CA VAL A 606 -9.81 23.58 -32.86
C VAL A 606 -8.39 23.25 -33.29
N ASP A 607 -8.00 21.99 -33.09
CA ASP A 607 -6.73 21.39 -33.48
C ASP A 607 -6.86 19.86 -33.53
N THR A 608 -5.85 19.16 -34.03
CA THR A 608 -5.70 17.69 -34.03
C THR A 608 -5.93 17.02 -32.66
N SER A 609 -5.81 17.78 -31.56
CA SER A 609 -5.85 17.29 -30.19
C SER A 609 -7.17 17.56 -29.43
N ILE A 610 -7.97 18.56 -29.82
CA ILE A 610 -9.22 18.94 -29.12
C ILE A 610 -10.41 19.06 -30.07
N TYR A 611 -11.48 18.34 -29.71
CA TYR A 611 -12.79 18.42 -30.34
C TYR A 611 -13.76 19.16 -29.44
N VAL A 612 -14.40 20.22 -29.93
CA VAL A 612 -15.48 20.90 -29.22
C VAL A 612 -16.80 20.57 -29.91
N CYS A 613 -17.74 20.04 -29.15
CA CYS A 613 -19.07 19.64 -29.57
C CYS A 613 -20.11 20.52 -28.87
N LEU A 614 -20.78 21.37 -29.64
CA LEU A 614 -21.86 22.23 -29.16
C LEU A 614 -23.20 21.53 -29.37
N LEU A 615 -23.97 21.39 -28.29
CA LEU A 615 -25.21 20.63 -28.23
C LEU A 615 -26.33 21.59 -27.82
N LEU A 616 -27.10 22.09 -28.79
CA LEU A 616 -28.24 22.98 -28.52
C LEU A 616 -29.49 22.17 -28.14
N LYS A 617 -30.03 22.39 -26.94
CA LYS A 617 -31.24 21.71 -26.47
C LYS A 617 -32.48 22.55 -26.76
N GLN A 618 -33.48 21.91 -27.36
CA GLN A 618 -34.80 22.48 -27.57
C GLN A 618 -35.70 22.12 -26.37
N PHE A 619 -36.28 23.13 -25.72
CA PHE A 619 -37.32 22.95 -24.71
C PHE A 619 -38.71 23.07 -25.33
#